data_AF-A0A081N3Y4-F1
#
_entry.id   AF-A0A081N3Y4-F1
#
_cell.length_a   1.000
_cell.length_b   1.000
_cell.length_c   1.000
_cell.angle_alpha   90.00
_cell.angle_beta   90.00
_cell.angle_gamma   90.00
#
_symmetry.space_group_name_H-M   'P 1'
#
loop_
_entity.id
_entity.type
_entity.pdbx_description
1 polymer ?
#
loop_
_entity_poly.entity_id
_entity_poly.type
_entity_poly.pdbx_seq_one_letter_code
_entity_poly.pdbx_strand_id
1 'polypeptide(L)'
;MNMTEMGEVYAFLLRHRIAESQPQERRRRSSQTGLISERDACCILKDADEEQMQQFRSFLAGQGLQLAMFDSADYPGIPPGGQIYLMLRNPEAELPTMFSQQPLIQKLSIRKESQETTAVWFIHIWMLMLGLLYTRNNRALSDVSLYQDAVFSQEELLDALKTHLETLRRGGLQDQELPRQIAILLTEKGEDISRRVRNFIDCLMDASLLTEKGKNIFQQTLLGALEVEQSGLNHLRHLIPDDIAQRIILPAESRQPEEEIQTVQESVDVRH
;
A
#
# COMPACT_ATOMS: atom_id res chain seq x y z
N MET A 1 -25.78 6.08 -16.73
CA MET A 1 -24.57 6.89 -16.77
C MET A 1 -24.38 7.57 -18.12
N ASN A 2 -24.68 8.86 -18.18
CA ASN A 2 -24.36 9.72 -19.32
C ASN A 2 -22.89 10.19 -19.27
N MET A 3 -22.40 10.84 -20.33
CA MET A 3 -21.00 11.32 -20.40
C MET A 3 -20.63 12.33 -19.31
N THR A 4 -21.59 13.12 -18.83
CA THR A 4 -21.34 14.10 -17.75
C THR A 4 -21.18 13.38 -16.42
N GLU A 5 -22.09 12.46 -16.11
CA GLU A 5 -22.04 11.59 -14.92
C GLU A 5 -20.75 10.76 -14.89
N MET A 6 -20.32 10.20 -16.04
CA MET A 6 -19.02 9.52 -16.14
C MET A 6 -17.85 10.45 -15.76
N GLY A 7 -17.86 11.69 -16.25
CA GLY A 7 -16.84 12.69 -15.94
C GLY A 7 -16.83 13.09 -14.47
N GLU A 8 -18.00 13.25 -13.86
CA GLU A 8 -18.16 13.60 -12.44
C GLU A 8 -17.69 12.46 -11.51
N VAL A 9 -18.10 11.22 -11.79
CA VAL A 9 -17.65 10.03 -11.06
C VAL A 9 -16.15 9.83 -11.25
N TYR A 10 -15.64 10.01 -12.46
CA TYR A 10 -14.21 9.94 -12.73
C TYR A 10 -13.43 10.97 -11.91
N ALA A 11 -13.86 12.24 -11.89
CA ALA A 11 -13.21 13.30 -11.12
C ALA A 11 -13.21 12.99 -9.61
N PHE A 12 -14.34 12.48 -9.09
CA PHE A 12 -14.45 12.05 -7.69
C PHE A 12 -13.46 10.93 -7.37
N LEU A 13 -13.45 9.87 -8.18
CA LEU A 13 -12.58 8.72 -7.97
C LEU A 13 -11.11 9.06 -8.22
N LEU A 14 -10.79 9.99 -9.12
CA LEU A 14 -9.41 10.42 -9.33
C LEU A 14 -8.87 11.17 -8.10
N ARG A 15 -9.72 11.94 -7.43
CA ARG A 15 -9.35 12.69 -6.23
C ARG A 15 -9.26 11.80 -4.98
N HIS A 16 -10.20 10.89 -4.80
CA HIS A 16 -10.38 10.16 -3.55
C HIS A 16 -10.10 8.66 -3.63
N ARG A 17 -10.10 8.08 -4.83
CA ARG A 17 -9.85 6.66 -5.15
C ARG A 17 -10.80 5.63 -4.54
N ILE A 18 -11.57 6.01 -3.54
CA ILE A 18 -12.53 5.18 -2.81
C ILE A 18 -13.86 5.93 -2.73
N ALA A 19 -14.94 5.27 -3.12
CA ALA A 19 -16.31 5.69 -2.84
C ALA A 19 -17.04 4.58 -2.06
N GLU A 20 -17.60 4.93 -0.91
CA GLU A 20 -18.34 4.00 -0.05
C GLU A 20 -19.81 4.41 0.03
N SER A 21 -20.72 3.48 -0.29
CA SER A 21 -22.16 3.77 -0.17
C SER A 21 -22.59 3.99 1.28
N GLN A 22 -21.86 3.38 2.23
CA GLN A 22 -22.04 3.50 3.67
C GLN A 22 -20.67 3.49 4.37
N PRO A 23 -20.04 4.66 4.60
CA PRO A 23 -18.76 4.69 5.29
C PRO A 23 -18.92 4.43 6.79
N GLN A 24 -18.08 3.54 7.34
CA GLN A 24 -18.11 3.17 8.77
C GLN A 24 -17.23 4.08 9.64
N GLU A 25 -16.00 4.32 9.21
CA GLU A 25 -14.98 4.97 10.06
C GLU A 25 -14.87 6.48 9.83
N ARG A 26 -15.44 6.98 8.74
CA ARG A 26 -15.37 8.39 8.34
C ARG A 26 -16.74 8.96 8.00
N ARG A 27 -16.82 10.29 8.08
CA ARG A 27 -17.98 11.00 7.55
C ARG A 27 -18.00 10.89 6.03
N ARG A 28 -19.22 10.82 5.47
CA ARG A 28 -19.43 10.90 4.02
C ARG A 28 -18.86 12.21 3.50
N ARG A 29 -18.20 12.15 2.34
CA ARG A 29 -17.66 13.35 1.70
C ARG A 29 -18.80 14.13 1.04
N SER A 30 -18.98 15.38 1.45
CA SER A 30 -19.93 16.30 0.83
C SER A 30 -19.45 16.72 -0.56
N SER A 31 -20.37 17.24 -1.37
CA SER A 31 -19.98 17.91 -2.62
C SER A 31 -19.00 19.06 -2.33
N GLN A 32 -18.06 19.26 -3.24
CA GLN A 32 -17.09 20.35 -3.22
C GLN A 32 -17.12 21.06 -4.57
N THR A 33 -16.49 22.23 -4.68
CA THR A 33 -16.45 22.96 -5.95
C THR A 33 -15.82 22.09 -7.04
N GLY A 34 -16.62 21.72 -8.05
CA GLY A 34 -16.20 20.84 -9.15
C GLY A 34 -16.20 19.33 -8.84
N LEU A 35 -16.74 18.90 -7.69
CA LEU A 35 -16.82 17.49 -7.28
C LEU A 35 -18.21 17.16 -6.73
N ILE A 36 -18.78 16.06 -7.22
CA ILE A 36 -20.03 15.51 -6.70
C ILE A 36 -19.86 14.96 -5.28
N SER A 37 -20.96 14.75 -4.57
CA SER A 37 -20.91 14.08 -3.27
C SER A 37 -20.60 12.59 -3.44
N GLU A 38 -20.02 11.98 -2.40
CA GLU A 38 -19.76 10.53 -2.40
C GLU A 38 -21.04 9.72 -2.59
N ARG A 39 -22.15 10.19 -2.02
CA ARG A 39 -23.46 9.56 -2.18
C ARG A 39 -23.87 9.54 -3.65
N ASP A 40 -23.75 10.67 -4.33
CA ASP A 40 -24.17 10.79 -5.72
C ASP A 40 -23.28 9.93 -6.62
N ALA A 41 -21.97 9.88 -6.35
CA ALA A 41 -21.05 9.02 -7.07
C ALA A 41 -21.44 7.53 -6.95
N CYS A 42 -21.77 7.09 -5.73
CA CYS A 42 -22.25 5.72 -5.49
C CYS A 42 -23.62 5.46 -6.13
N CYS A 43 -24.54 6.43 -6.12
CA CYS A 43 -25.84 6.29 -6.77
C CYS A 43 -25.68 6.12 -8.29
N ILE A 44 -24.88 6.97 -8.94
CA ILE A 44 -24.60 6.89 -10.38
C ILE A 44 -23.98 5.53 -10.74
N LEU A 45 -23.00 5.07 -9.96
CA LEU A 45 -22.34 3.78 -10.21
C LEU A 45 -23.25 2.58 -9.95
N LYS A 46 -24.19 2.69 -9.02
CA LYS A 46 -25.16 1.63 -8.70
C LYS A 46 -26.29 1.55 -9.73
N ASP A 47 -26.72 2.69 -10.24
CA ASP A 47 -27.83 2.80 -11.19
C ASP A 47 -27.38 2.62 -12.65
N ALA A 48 -26.07 2.55 -12.90
CA ALA A 48 -25.51 2.29 -14.22
C ALA A 48 -25.84 0.86 -14.69
N ASP A 49 -26.26 0.73 -15.95
CA ASP A 49 -26.41 -0.56 -16.60
C ASP A 49 -25.04 -1.17 -16.99
N GLU A 50 -25.04 -2.44 -17.38
CA GLU A 50 -23.82 -3.16 -17.76
C GLU A 50 -23.09 -2.52 -18.95
N GLU A 51 -23.82 -1.96 -19.92
CA GLU A 51 -23.21 -1.31 -21.09
C GLU A 51 -22.47 -0.03 -20.69
N GLN A 52 -23.11 0.81 -19.88
CA GLN A 52 -22.53 2.02 -19.32
C GLN A 52 -21.35 1.72 -18.41
N MET A 53 -21.44 0.67 -17.59
CA MET A 53 -20.35 0.23 -16.74
C MET A 53 -19.15 -0.24 -17.57
N GLN A 54 -19.40 -0.98 -18.66
CA GLN A 54 -18.37 -1.42 -19.58
C GLN A 54 -17.70 -0.24 -20.30
N GLN A 55 -18.49 0.73 -20.77
CA GLN A 55 -17.96 1.96 -21.38
C GLN A 55 -17.06 2.73 -20.40
N PHE A 56 -17.47 2.85 -19.13
CA PHE A 56 -16.68 3.50 -18.11
C PHE A 56 -15.39 2.75 -17.78
N ARG A 57 -15.44 1.41 -17.67
CA ARG A 57 -14.25 0.57 -17.50
C ARG A 57 -13.28 0.72 -18.67
N SER A 58 -13.77 0.76 -19.90
CA SER A 58 -12.93 1.00 -21.09
C SER A 58 -12.28 2.40 -21.06
N PHE A 59 -13.03 3.43 -20.63
CA PHE A 59 -12.49 4.77 -20.45
C PHE A 59 -11.38 4.84 -19.39
N LEU A 60 -11.54 4.12 -18.27
CA LEU A 60 -10.51 4.01 -17.23
C LEU A 60 -9.29 3.21 -17.71
N ALA A 61 -9.51 2.10 -18.42
CA ALA A 61 -8.45 1.26 -18.94
C ALA A 61 -7.54 2.03 -19.91
N GLY A 62 -8.12 2.91 -20.74
CA GLY A 62 -7.36 3.82 -21.61
C GLY A 62 -6.43 4.79 -20.88
N GLN A 63 -6.58 4.92 -19.55
CA GLN A 63 -5.75 5.76 -18.68
C GLN A 63 -4.89 4.95 -17.71
N GLY A 64 -4.83 3.63 -17.88
CA GLY A 64 -4.11 2.74 -16.98
C GLY A 64 -4.77 2.59 -15.60
N LEU A 65 -6.08 2.82 -15.52
CA LEU A 65 -6.87 2.70 -14.30
C LEU A 65 -7.89 1.57 -14.46
N GLN A 66 -8.31 0.99 -13.34
CA GLN A 66 -9.34 -0.04 -13.32
C GLN A 66 -10.32 0.24 -12.17
N LEU A 67 -11.59 -0.07 -12.40
CA LEU A 67 -12.64 0.01 -11.39
C LEU A 67 -12.84 -1.38 -10.77
N ALA A 68 -12.65 -1.49 -9.46
CA ALA A 68 -13.03 -2.65 -8.67
C ALA A 68 -14.26 -2.31 -7.82
N MET A 69 -15.17 -3.27 -7.72
CA MET A 69 -16.44 -3.14 -7.01
C MET A 69 -16.54 -4.31 -6.04
N PHE A 70 -16.80 -4.00 -4.78
CA PHE A 70 -16.93 -5.02 -3.73
C PHE A 70 -18.15 -4.76 -2.88
N ASP A 71 -18.74 -5.83 -2.37
CA ASP A 71 -19.88 -5.80 -1.45
C ASP A 71 -19.58 -6.54 -0.13
N SER A 72 -20.59 -6.61 0.74
CA SER A 72 -20.48 -7.27 2.06
C SER A 72 -20.20 -8.78 2.00
N ALA A 73 -20.39 -9.45 0.86
CA ALA A 73 -20.04 -10.85 0.69
C ALA A 73 -18.56 -11.04 0.35
N ASP A 74 -17.93 -10.06 -0.30
CA ASP A 74 -16.51 -10.12 -0.69
C ASP A 74 -15.58 -9.92 0.50
N TYR A 75 -15.87 -8.94 1.36
CA TYR A 75 -15.00 -8.57 2.47
C TYR A 75 -15.77 -8.26 3.76
N PRO A 76 -15.32 -8.76 4.93
CA PRO A 76 -16.03 -8.60 6.22
C PRO A 76 -16.10 -7.14 6.69
N GLY A 77 -15.24 -6.26 6.17
CA GLY A 77 -15.22 -4.85 6.53
C GLY A 77 -16.20 -3.96 5.78
N ILE A 78 -16.99 -4.52 4.86
CA ILE A 78 -18.02 -3.81 4.13
C ILE A 78 -19.35 -4.01 4.88
N PRO A 79 -20.06 -2.93 5.30
CA PRO A 79 -21.31 -3.07 6.02
C PRO A 79 -22.36 -3.83 5.19
N PRO A 80 -23.30 -4.56 5.81
CA PRO A 80 -24.36 -5.26 5.09
C PRO A 80 -25.15 -4.32 4.16
N GLY A 81 -25.25 -4.68 2.88
CA GLY A 81 -25.88 -3.84 1.84
C GLY A 81 -25.05 -2.61 1.43
N GLY A 82 -23.83 -2.49 1.96
CA GLY A 82 -22.80 -1.57 1.53
C GLY A 82 -22.12 -2.04 0.24
N GLN A 83 -21.65 -1.07 -0.53
CA GLN A 83 -20.86 -1.28 -1.73
C GLN A 83 -19.69 -0.31 -1.69
N ILE A 84 -18.52 -0.80 -2.07
CA ILE A 84 -17.30 -0.01 -2.18
C ILE A 84 -16.85 -0.03 -3.63
N TYR A 85 -16.56 1.16 -4.15
CA TYR A 85 -16.00 1.37 -5.48
C TYR A 85 -14.58 1.87 -5.32
N LEU A 86 -13.64 1.14 -5.89
CA LEU A 86 -12.21 1.42 -5.81
C LEU A 86 -11.65 1.68 -7.20
N MET A 87 -10.93 2.79 -7.34
CA MET A 87 -10.14 3.07 -8.53
C MET A 87 -8.71 2.60 -8.29
N LEU A 88 -8.36 1.44 -8.84
CA LEU A 88 -7.02 0.85 -8.75
C LEU A 88 -6.19 1.24 -9.98
N ARG A 89 -4.87 1.18 -9.84
CA ARG A 89 -3.97 1.27 -11.01
C ARG A 89 -3.95 -0.08 -11.71
N ASN A 90 -3.82 -0.06 -13.03
CA ASN A 90 -3.46 -1.25 -13.76
C ASN A 90 -1.93 -1.39 -13.72
N PRO A 91 -1.37 -2.44 -13.09
CA PRO A 91 0.08 -2.63 -12.97
C PRO A 91 0.78 -2.81 -14.33
N GLU A 92 0.05 -3.26 -15.36
CA GLU A 92 0.61 -3.50 -16.70
C GLU A 92 0.53 -2.27 -17.61
N ALA A 93 -0.22 -1.23 -17.22
CA ALA A 93 -0.43 -0.06 -18.05
C ALA A 93 0.54 1.06 -17.73
N GLU A 94 1.03 1.74 -18.77
CA GLU A 94 1.77 2.98 -18.59
C GLU A 94 0.83 4.10 -18.13
N LEU A 95 1.29 4.88 -17.15
CA LEU A 95 0.55 6.04 -16.68
C LEU A 95 0.58 7.16 -17.75
N PRO A 96 -0.57 7.78 -18.06
CA PRO A 96 -0.62 8.94 -18.93
C PRO A 96 0.35 10.06 -18.52
N THR A 97 0.96 10.73 -19.49
CA THR A 97 1.95 11.81 -19.29
C THR A 97 1.41 13.02 -18.52
N MET A 98 0.08 13.17 -18.46
CA MET A 98 -0.59 14.20 -17.67
C MET A 98 -0.47 13.98 -16.15
N PHE A 99 -0.15 12.77 -15.69
CA PHE A 99 0.07 12.49 -14.28
C PHE A 99 1.50 12.83 -13.89
N SER A 100 1.65 13.76 -12.94
CA SER A 100 2.96 14.17 -12.41
C SER A 100 3.19 13.61 -11.02
N GLN A 101 4.39 13.09 -10.79
CA GLN A 101 4.88 12.70 -9.46
C GLN A 101 5.40 13.91 -8.65
N GLN A 102 5.52 15.08 -9.28
CA GLN A 102 6.14 16.25 -8.67
C GLN A 102 5.48 16.71 -7.36
N PRO A 103 4.14 16.76 -7.24
CA PRO A 103 3.50 17.17 -5.99
C PRO A 103 3.81 16.20 -4.83
N LEU A 104 3.88 14.90 -5.13
CA LEU A 104 4.22 13.87 -4.15
C LEU A 104 5.67 14.03 -3.68
N ILE A 105 6.61 14.20 -4.61
CA ILE A 105 8.04 14.40 -4.30
C ILE A 105 8.20 15.66 -3.44
N GLN A 106 7.51 16.75 -3.78
CA GLN A 106 7.55 17.98 -3.00
C GLN A 106 7.02 17.79 -1.57
N LYS A 107 5.92 17.06 -1.39
CA LYS A 107 5.36 16.78 -0.06
C LYS A 107 6.29 15.90 0.79
N LEU A 108 6.97 14.94 0.17
CA LEU A 108 7.92 14.05 0.85
C LEU A 108 9.27 14.74 1.15
N SER A 109 9.69 15.69 0.33
CA SER A 109 10.93 16.43 0.53
C SER A 109 10.85 17.37 1.74
N ILE A 110 11.89 17.40 2.57
CA ILE A 110 11.96 18.33 3.72
C ILE A 110 12.68 19.62 3.36
N ARG A 111 13.71 19.52 2.51
CA ARG A 111 14.57 20.63 2.07
C ARG A 111 14.71 20.59 0.55
N LYS A 112 15.76 21.22 0.02
CA LYS A 112 16.20 21.03 -1.37
C LYS A 112 16.98 19.72 -1.48
N GLU A 113 16.27 18.63 -1.68
CA GLU A 113 16.85 17.29 -1.83
C GLU A 113 16.68 16.80 -3.26
N SER A 114 17.55 15.88 -3.69
CA SER A 114 17.38 15.22 -4.98
C SER A 114 16.16 14.29 -4.96
N GLN A 115 15.58 14.05 -6.15
CA GLN A 115 14.52 13.06 -6.30
C GLN A 115 14.97 11.68 -5.81
N GLU A 116 16.22 11.30 -6.07
CA GLU A 116 16.84 10.07 -5.58
C GLU A 116 16.82 9.98 -4.05
N THR A 117 17.18 11.07 -3.35
CA THR A 117 17.15 11.12 -1.87
C THR A 117 15.74 10.87 -1.36
N THR A 118 14.75 11.53 -1.97
CA THR A 118 13.34 11.38 -1.58
C THR A 118 12.84 9.96 -1.82
N ALA A 119 13.19 9.36 -2.97
CA ALA A 119 12.82 7.99 -3.32
C ALA A 119 13.45 6.95 -2.36
N VAL A 120 14.72 7.13 -2.01
CA VAL A 120 15.42 6.26 -1.04
C VAL A 120 14.75 6.32 0.33
N TRP A 121 14.39 7.52 0.82
CA TRP A 121 13.65 7.63 2.07
C TRP A 121 12.26 6.99 1.98
N PHE A 122 11.53 7.25 0.89
CA PHE A 122 10.20 6.70 0.68
C PHE A 122 10.22 5.17 0.71
N ILE A 123 11.11 4.52 -0.05
CA ILE A 123 11.14 3.06 -0.15
C ILE A 123 11.49 2.39 1.18
N HIS A 124 12.42 2.95 1.97
CA HIS A 124 12.78 2.38 3.26
C HIS A 124 11.66 2.54 4.29
N ILE A 125 11.03 3.72 4.35
CA ILE A 125 9.89 3.95 5.26
C ILE A 125 8.72 3.05 4.85
N TRP A 126 8.46 2.91 3.55
CA TRP A 126 7.40 2.05 3.02
C TRP A 126 7.65 0.58 3.34
N MET A 127 8.85 0.06 3.15
CA MET A 127 9.21 -1.32 3.49
C MET A 127 9.06 -1.59 5.00
N LEU A 128 9.45 -0.65 5.86
CA LEU A 128 9.26 -0.77 7.31
C LEU A 128 7.78 -0.78 7.69
N MET A 129 6.97 0.08 7.06
CA MET A 129 5.51 0.07 7.25
C MET A 129 4.91 -1.28 6.82
N LEU A 130 5.31 -1.81 5.66
CA LEU A 130 4.88 -3.15 5.22
C LEU A 130 5.28 -4.23 6.23
N GLY A 131 6.48 -4.14 6.81
CA GLY A 131 6.92 -5.04 7.89
C GLY A 131 6.02 -4.98 9.13
N LEU A 132 5.55 -3.79 9.50
CA LEU A 132 4.60 -3.61 10.62
C LEU A 132 3.20 -4.15 10.31
N LEU A 133 2.73 -3.98 9.08
CA LEU A 133 1.38 -4.37 8.65
C LEU A 133 1.24 -5.87 8.36
N TYR A 134 2.27 -6.47 7.77
CA TYR A 134 2.21 -7.83 7.22
C TYR A 134 3.07 -8.79 8.02
N THR A 135 4.37 -8.54 8.15
CA THR A 135 5.30 -9.47 8.80
C THR A 135 5.02 -9.62 10.29
N ARG A 136 4.85 -8.51 11.01
CA ARG A 136 4.57 -8.54 12.46
C ARG A 136 3.25 -9.23 12.80
N ASN A 137 2.26 -9.08 11.92
CA ASN A 137 0.93 -9.65 12.09
C ASN A 137 0.79 -11.03 11.45
N ASN A 138 1.89 -11.61 10.92
CA ASN A 138 1.92 -12.87 10.18
C ASN A 138 0.83 -12.97 9.10
N ARG A 139 0.64 -11.86 8.38
CA ARG A 139 -0.36 -11.70 7.32
C ARG A 139 0.34 -11.72 5.96
N ALA A 140 -0.13 -12.55 5.03
CA ALA A 140 0.40 -12.55 3.67
C ALA A 140 -0.13 -11.35 2.88
N LEU A 141 0.56 -10.96 1.79
CA LEU A 141 0.08 -9.88 0.92
C LEU A 141 -1.27 -10.23 0.25
N SER A 142 -1.53 -11.51 0.03
CA SER A 142 -2.78 -12.06 -0.52
C SER A 142 -3.94 -12.09 0.48
N ASP A 143 -3.67 -11.95 1.79
CA ASP A 143 -4.71 -11.95 2.83
C ASP A 143 -5.38 -10.56 2.91
N VAL A 144 -5.98 -10.13 1.81
CA VAL A 144 -6.62 -8.80 1.69
C VAL A 144 -7.77 -8.65 2.70
N SER A 145 -8.50 -9.72 3.00
CA SER A 145 -9.64 -9.72 3.94
C SER A 145 -9.29 -9.27 5.35
N LEU A 146 -8.05 -9.50 5.80
CA LEU A 146 -7.54 -9.11 7.12
C LEU A 146 -7.05 -7.66 7.19
N TYR A 147 -7.39 -6.81 6.20
CA TYR A 147 -6.94 -5.41 6.18
C TYR A 147 -7.40 -4.62 7.41
N GLN A 148 -8.51 -5.00 8.02
CA GLN A 148 -9.04 -4.30 9.19
C GLN A 148 -8.14 -4.43 10.43
N ASP A 149 -7.40 -5.53 10.54
CA ASP A 149 -6.49 -5.81 11.65
C ASP A 149 -5.11 -5.18 11.44
N ALA A 150 -4.85 -4.67 10.23
CA ALA A 150 -3.57 -4.11 9.83
C ALA A 150 -3.44 -2.66 10.32
N VAL A 151 -3.06 -2.54 11.60
CA VAL A 151 -2.92 -1.28 12.33
C VAL A 151 -1.48 -1.08 12.81
N PHE A 152 -1.00 0.16 12.77
CA PHE A 152 0.27 0.57 13.37
C PHE A 152 0.18 1.99 13.93
N SER A 153 1.07 2.34 14.86
CA SER A 153 1.19 3.70 15.36
C SER A 153 2.33 4.48 14.67
N GLN A 154 2.23 5.80 14.66
CA GLN A 154 3.33 6.65 14.17
C GLN A 154 4.65 6.38 14.93
N GLU A 155 4.54 6.13 16.23
CA GLU A 155 5.67 5.89 17.11
C GLU A 155 6.35 4.55 16.78
N GLU A 156 5.58 3.50 16.53
CA GLU A 156 6.10 2.20 16.10
C GLU A 156 6.90 2.32 14.80
N LEU A 157 6.38 3.05 13.80
CA LEU A 157 7.09 3.27 12.55
C LEU A 157 8.35 4.12 12.73
N LEU A 158 8.29 5.14 13.58
CA LEU A 158 9.44 5.97 13.90
C LEU A 158 10.55 5.17 14.58
N ASP A 159 10.21 4.30 15.52
CA ASP A 159 11.17 3.50 16.27
C ASP A 159 11.72 2.35 15.42
N ALA A 160 10.91 1.74 14.56
CA ALA A 160 11.37 0.81 13.54
C ALA A 160 12.41 1.45 12.62
N LEU A 161 12.15 2.69 12.17
CA LEU A 161 13.09 3.44 11.32
C LEU A 161 14.39 3.79 12.03
N LYS A 162 14.32 4.26 13.29
CA LYS A 162 15.54 4.51 14.09
C LYS A 162 16.36 3.24 14.29
N THR A 163 15.71 2.13 14.64
CA THR A 163 16.36 0.83 14.82
C THR A 163 17.02 0.35 13.53
N HIS A 164 16.34 0.53 12.40
CA HIS A 164 16.88 0.21 11.09
C HIS A 164 18.13 1.04 10.76
N LEU A 165 18.10 2.36 10.97
CA LEU A 165 19.25 3.23 10.76
C LEU A 165 20.42 2.89 11.70
N GLU A 166 20.16 2.55 12.95
CA GLU A 166 21.19 2.07 13.89
C GLU A 166 21.80 0.74 13.43
N THR A 167 20.99 -0.16 12.88
CA THR A 167 21.45 -1.42 12.31
C THR A 167 22.36 -1.16 11.11
N LEU A 168 21.98 -0.22 10.24
CA LEU A 168 22.82 0.20 9.11
C LEU A 168 24.14 0.85 9.57
N ARG A 169 24.12 1.64 10.66
CA ARG A 169 25.35 2.23 11.26
C ARG A 169 26.28 1.17 11.83
N ARG A 170 25.73 0.19 12.56
CA ARG A 170 26.49 -0.91 13.19
C ARG A 170 26.98 -1.94 12.17
N GLY A 171 26.16 -2.23 11.19
CA GLY A 171 26.50 -3.07 10.03
C GLY A 171 27.40 -2.34 9.02
N GLY A 172 27.77 -1.08 9.30
CA GLY A 172 28.69 -0.27 8.52
C GLY A 172 30.03 -0.98 8.36
N LEU A 173 30.12 -1.72 7.25
CA LEU A 173 31.29 -2.29 6.60
C LEU A 173 32.52 -1.42 6.87
N GLN A 174 33.39 -1.90 7.77
CA GLN A 174 34.54 -1.15 8.28
C GLN A 174 35.59 -0.81 7.20
N ASP A 175 35.48 -1.31 5.97
CA ASP A 175 36.53 -1.21 4.93
C ASP A 175 36.04 -1.12 3.46
N GLN A 176 34.75 -0.89 3.16
CA GLN A 176 34.26 -0.77 1.76
C GLN A 176 33.44 0.49 1.51
N GLU A 177 33.54 1.04 0.29
CA GLU A 177 32.70 2.15 -0.18
C GLU A 177 31.22 1.78 -0.02
N LEU A 178 30.52 2.52 0.83
CA LEU A 178 29.10 2.33 1.07
C LEU A 178 28.33 2.58 -0.24
N PRO A 179 27.35 1.72 -0.60
CA PRO A 179 26.41 2.01 -1.67
C PRO A 179 25.79 3.39 -1.48
N ARG A 180 25.69 4.16 -2.58
CA ARG A 180 25.23 5.55 -2.57
C ARG A 180 23.90 5.75 -1.83
N GLN A 181 22.98 4.80 -1.96
CA GLN A 181 21.66 4.82 -1.34
C GLN A 181 21.73 4.68 0.19
N ILE A 182 22.65 3.85 0.70
CA ILE A 182 22.88 3.69 2.14
C ILE A 182 23.57 4.94 2.69
N ALA A 183 24.52 5.51 1.95
CA ALA A 183 25.18 6.76 2.33
C ALA A 183 24.18 7.91 2.51
N ILE A 184 23.15 8.00 1.66
CA ILE A 184 22.06 8.99 1.79
C ILE A 184 21.36 8.87 3.15
N LEU A 185 21.02 7.64 3.57
CA LEU A 185 20.34 7.40 4.86
C LEU A 185 21.23 7.72 6.06
N LEU A 186 22.52 7.36 5.97
CA LEU A 186 23.49 7.53 7.05
C LEU A 186 23.96 8.99 7.23
N THR A 187 23.76 9.84 6.22
CA THR A 187 24.08 11.28 6.30
C THR A 187 23.16 12.03 7.29
N GLU A 188 21.97 11.48 7.57
CA GLU A 188 20.97 12.12 8.42
C GLU A 188 21.30 11.95 9.92
N LYS A 189 21.32 13.07 10.65
CA LYS A 189 21.67 13.11 12.09
C LYS A 189 20.50 12.86 13.03
N GLY A 190 19.29 12.72 12.49
CA GLY A 190 18.11 12.30 13.25
C GLY A 190 17.04 13.37 13.45
N GLU A 191 17.37 14.64 13.23
CA GLU A 191 16.45 15.77 13.46
C GLU A 191 15.22 15.70 12.55
N ASP A 192 15.40 15.28 11.29
CA ASP A 192 14.35 15.30 10.28
C ASP A 192 13.57 13.96 10.17
N ILE A 193 13.98 12.91 10.89
CA ILE A 193 13.36 11.56 10.79
C ILE A 193 11.88 11.59 11.12
N SER A 194 11.50 12.24 12.24
CA SER A 194 10.09 12.33 12.65
C SER A 194 9.22 13.06 11.60
N ARG A 195 9.80 14.08 10.96
CA ARG A 195 9.13 14.84 9.89
C ARG A 195 8.97 13.98 8.63
N ARG A 196 9.98 13.17 8.25
CA ARG A 196 9.88 12.25 7.10
C ARG A 196 8.77 11.22 7.30
N VAL A 197 8.70 10.62 8.50
CA VAL A 197 7.63 9.65 8.84
C VAL A 197 6.26 10.31 8.77
N ARG A 198 6.10 11.53 9.30
CA ARG A 198 4.84 12.26 9.23
C ARG A 198 4.44 12.56 7.78
N ASN A 199 5.32 13.16 6.99
CA ASN A 199 5.05 13.49 5.60
C ASN A 199 4.69 12.24 4.78
N PHE A 200 5.37 11.11 5.05
CA PHE A 200 5.06 9.82 4.44
C PHE A 200 3.64 9.35 4.77
N ILE A 201 3.26 9.34 6.04
CA ILE A 201 1.91 8.93 6.47
C ILE A 201 0.86 9.86 5.84
N ASP A 202 1.08 11.18 5.88
CA ASP A 202 0.18 12.16 5.28
C ASP A 202 0.01 11.94 3.76
N CYS A 203 1.06 11.51 3.05
CA CYS A 203 0.96 11.14 1.63
C CYS A 203 0.07 9.91 1.41
N LEU A 204 0.19 8.88 2.26
CA LEU A 204 -0.63 7.67 2.16
C LEU A 204 -2.09 7.91 2.55
N MET A 205 -2.34 8.79 3.52
CA MET A 205 -3.69 9.22 3.88
C MET A 205 -4.36 10.01 2.75
N ASP A 206 -3.64 10.95 2.13
CA ASP A 206 -4.15 11.69 0.97
C ASP A 206 -4.49 10.76 -0.20
N ALA A 207 -3.69 9.70 -0.39
CA ALA A 207 -3.93 8.66 -1.39
C ALA A 207 -5.01 7.64 -0.98
N SER A 208 -5.63 7.79 0.19
CA SER A 208 -6.62 6.88 0.77
C SER A 208 -6.11 5.44 0.97
N LEU A 209 -4.81 5.24 1.13
CA LEU A 209 -4.20 3.93 1.42
C LEU A 209 -4.19 3.62 2.92
N LEU A 210 -4.24 4.67 3.74
CA LEU A 210 -4.38 4.61 5.19
C LEU A 210 -5.57 5.45 5.66
N THR A 211 -6.14 5.07 6.80
CA THR A 211 -7.15 5.84 7.54
C THR A 211 -6.72 5.97 9.00
N GLU A 212 -7.09 7.08 9.64
CA GLU A 212 -6.80 7.31 11.06
C GLU A 212 -7.91 6.72 11.92
N LYS A 213 -7.57 5.75 12.78
CA LYS A 213 -8.50 5.06 13.69
C LYS A 213 -8.49 5.65 15.11
N GLY A 214 -7.49 6.48 15.40
CA GLY A 214 -7.28 7.14 16.67
C GLY A 214 -6.03 8.02 16.59
N LYS A 215 -5.74 8.76 17.66
CA LYS A 215 -4.64 9.72 17.66
C LYS A 215 -3.31 9.04 17.30
N ASN A 216 -2.78 9.34 16.11
CA ASN A 216 -1.55 8.75 15.56
C ASN A 216 -1.58 7.22 15.39
N ILE A 217 -2.76 6.63 15.24
CA ILE A 217 -2.97 5.21 14.95
C ILE A 217 -3.58 5.10 13.57
N PHE A 218 -2.89 4.39 12.69
CA PHE A 218 -3.26 4.27 11.28
C PHE A 218 -3.60 2.83 10.94
N GLN A 219 -4.63 2.67 10.14
CA GLN A 219 -5.13 1.39 9.66
C GLN A 219 -5.04 1.38 8.14
N GLN A 220 -4.66 0.23 7.58
CA GLN A 220 -4.66 0.05 6.14
C GLN A 220 -6.10 0.05 5.62
N THR A 221 -6.36 0.74 4.51
CA THR A 221 -7.66 0.65 3.83
C THR A 221 -7.70 -0.58 2.91
N LEU A 222 -8.90 -0.99 2.49
CA LEU A 222 -9.05 -2.04 1.47
C LEU A 222 -8.31 -1.69 0.17
N LEU A 223 -8.35 -0.41 -0.25
CA LEU A 223 -7.56 0.09 -1.37
C LEU A 223 -6.06 -0.13 -1.14
N GLY A 224 -5.56 0.24 0.04
CA GLY A 224 -4.16 0.07 0.40
C GLY A 224 -3.72 -1.40 0.36
N ALA A 225 -4.58 -2.33 0.81
CA ALA A 225 -4.29 -3.76 0.76
C ALA A 225 -4.21 -4.28 -0.68
N LEU A 226 -5.19 -3.93 -1.52
CA LEU A 226 -5.22 -4.35 -2.94
C LEU A 226 -4.07 -3.76 -3.75
N GLU A 227 -3.68 -2.51 -3.51
CA GLU A 227 -2.53 -1.91 -4.20
C GLU A 227 -1.21 -2.59 -3.80
N VAL A 228 -1.06 -2.96 -2.53
CA VAL A 228 0.12 -3.67 -2.05
C VAL A 228 0.15 -5.09 -2.59
N GLU A 229 -0.99 -5.78 -2.66
CA GLU A 229 -1.09 -7.10 -3.31
C GLU A 229 -0.63 -7.02 -4.77
N GLN A 230 -1.22 -6.10 -5.56
CA GLN A 230 -0.88 -5.92 -6.97
C GLN A 230 0.58 -5.50 -7.17
N SER A 231 1.10 -4.61 -6.33
CA SER A 231 2.49 -4.15 -6.40
C SER A 231 3.47 -5.21 -5.94
N GLY A 232 3.12 -5.98 -4.91
CA GLY A 232 3.94 -7.06 -4.37
C GLY A 232 4.10 -8.19 -5.39
N LEU A 233 2.99 -8.62 -5.98
CA LEU A 233 2.96 -9.68 -6.98
C LEU A 233 3.74 -9.33 -8.25
N ASN A 234 3.59 -8.09 -8.74
CA ASN A 234 4.12 -7.70 -10.05
C ASN A 234 5.48 -7.00 -9.98
N HIS A 235 5.72 -6.17 -8.97
CA HIS A 235 6.91 -5.31 -8.91
C HIS A 235 7.93 -5.70 -7.86
N LEU A 236 7.55 -6.39 -6.78
CA LEU A 236 8.50 -6.77 -5.73
C LEU A 236 9.00 -8.21 -5.87
N ARG A 237 8.26 -9.09 -6.54
CA ARG A 237 8.63 -10.50 -6.70
C ARG A 237 10.06 -10.72 -7.20
N HIS A 238 10.51 -9.92 -8.17
CA HIS A 238 11.86 -10.07 -8.74
C HIS A 238 12.99 -9.58 -7.82
N LEU A 239 12.66 -8.86 -6.74
CA LEU A 239 13.62 -8.34 -5.77
C LEU A 239 13.73 -9.23 -4.53
N ILE A 240 12.84 -10.22 -4.38
CA ILE A 240 12.76 -11.10 -3.23
C ILE A 240 13.27 -12.48 -3.65
N PRO A 241 14.27 -13.06 -2.94
CA PRO A 241 14.67 -14.44 -3.13
C PRO A 241 13.48 -15.41 -3.06
N ASP A 242 13.44 -16.43 -3.92
CA ASP A 242 12.27 -17.29 -4.11
C ASP A 242 11.78 -17.98 -2.80
N ASP A 243 12.70 -18.32 -1.90
CA ASP A 243 12.45 -18.92 -0.59
C ASP A 243 11.70 -17.96 0.35
N ILE A 244 12.00 -16.67 0.28
CA ILE A 244 11.32 -15.62 1.06
C ILE A 244 10.02 -15.20 0.38
N ALA A 245 9.99 -15.16 -0.96
CA ALA A 245 8.82 -14.77 -1.74
C ALA A 245 7.62 -15.67 -1.44
N GLN A 246 7.83 -16.99 -1.32
CA GLN A 246 6.76 -17.94 -0.97
C GLN A 246 6.14 -17.67 0.41
N ARG A 247 6.91 -17.15 1.37
CA ARG A 247 6.43 -16.87 2.73
C ARG A 247 5.63 -15.58 2.84
N ILE A 248 5.92 -14.60 1.98
CA ILE A 248 5.33 -13.25 1.98
C ILE A 248 4.08 -13.18 1.08
N ILE A 249 4.10 -13.90 -0.04
CA ILE A 249 3.06 -13.79 -1.08
C ILE A 249 1.90 -14.76 -0.84
N LEU A 250 2.16 -15.95 -0.30
CA LEU A 250 1.15 -17.00 -0.18
C LEU A 250 0.59 -17.13 1.26
N PRO A 251 -0.72 -17.38 1.42
CA PRO A 251 -1.33 -17.65 2.73
C PRO A 251 -0.65 -18.82 3.43
N ALA A 252 -0.57 -18.77 4.77
CA ALA A 252 0.10 -19.80 5.57
C ALA A 252 -0.44 -21.23 5.32
N GLU A 253 -1.72 -21.36 4.96
CA GLU A 253 -2.40 -22.63 4.69
C GLU A 253 -2.03 -23.26 3.33
N SER A 254 -1.50 -22.47 2.40
CA SER A 254 -1.06 -22.93 1.08
C SER A 254 0.43 -23.30 1.02
N ARG A 255 1.13 -23.19 2.16
CA ARG A 255 2.51 -23.65 2.30
C ARG A 255 2.50 -25.17 2.26
N GLN A 256 3.14 -25.78 1.26
CA GLN A 256 3.45 -27.20 1.33
C GLN A 256 4.29 -27.44 2.60
N PRO A 257 3.98 -28.46 3.42
CA PRO A 257 4.79 -28.75 4.59
C PRO A 257 6.22 -29.04 4.10
N GLU A 258 7.17 -28.21 4.52
CA GLU A 258 8.60 -28.48 4.35
C GLU A 258 8.86 -29.86 4.99
N GLU A 259 9.19 -30.87 4.18
CA GLU A 259 9.73 -32.13 4.69
C GLU A 259 10.98 -31.77 5.51
N GLU A 260 10.90 -31.94 6.81
CA GLU A 260 12.06 -31.92 7.69
C GLU A 260 13.05 -32.99 7.20
N ILE A 261 14.04 -32.59 6.41
CA ILE A 261 15.24 -33.40 6.20
C ILE A 261 16.03 -33.33 7.51
N GLN A 262 15.61 -34.14 8.47
CA GLN A 262 16.41 -34.54 9.62
C GLN A 262 17.51 -35.48 9.11
N THR A 263 18.63 -34.92 8.65
CA THR A 263 19.90 -35.68 8.65
C THR A 263 20.45 -35.69 10.07
N VAL A 264 19.82 -36.52 10.92
CA VAL A 264 20.43 -36.98 12.17
C VAL A 264 21.62 -37.84 11.79
N GLN A 265 22.81 -37.36 12.13
CA GLN A 265 24.03 -38.14 12.17
C GLN A 265 23.84 -39.30 13.17
N GLU A 266 23.54 -40.49 12.68
CA GLU A 266 23.71 -41.71 13.48
C GLU A 266 25.18 -42.15 13.38
N SER A 267 25.92 -41.78 14.41
CA SER A 267 27.10 -42.50 14.88
C SER A 267 26.73 -43.96 15.17
N VAL A 268 27.13 -44.88 14.29
CA VAL A 268 27.16 -46.31 14.63
C VAL A 268 28.62 -46.72 14.76
N ASP A 269 29.05 -46.64 16.02
CA ASP A 269 30.21 -47.28 16.60
C ASP A 269 29.96 -48.80 16.58
N VAL A 270 30.74 -49.57 15.80
CA VAL A 270 30.81 -51.04 15.96
C VAL A 270 32.27 -51.44 16.05
N ARG A 271 32.69 -51.68 17.30
CA ARG A 271 33.81 -52.56 17.63
C ARG A 271 33.35 -54.01 17.48
N HIS A 272 33.99 -54.77 16.60
CA HIS A 272 34.73 -56.00 16.93
C HIS A 272 35.46 -56.54 15.70
#